data_AF-A0A3D5FU95-F1
#
_entry.id   AF-A0A3D5FU95-F1
#
_cell.length_a   1.000
_cell.length_b   1.000
_cell.length_c   1.000
_cell.angle_alpha   90.00
_cell.angle_beta   90.00
_cell.angle_gamma   90.00
#
_symmetry.space_group_name_H-M   'P 1'
#
loop_
_entity.id
_entity.type
_entity.pdbx_description
1 polymer ?
#
loop_
_entity_poly.entity_id
_entity_poly.type
_entity_poly.pdbx_seq_one_letter_code
_entity_poly.pdbx_strand_id
1 'polypeptide(L)'
;MFAESGFVGRKVEQDISIPITERDHHHDAWRVSRRAVYQYHHPVYHGRVKYWLRMALPEWRSRPSRVQGVRLRVGDTEADGWLVEDIDAIARRTLEEKMDSILLRTAARVVTKMLVTKAAEEENDILGFLVNLFGSGTEAADTRGWTSLPGAIWMARIEPPPGTGQVALEFLDAEGRVIDTHVFTDVETSSAPVFLNWRSFE
;
A
#
# COMPACT_ATOMS: atom_id res chain seq x y z
N MET A 1 6.30 -6.14 27.36
CA MET A 1 6.40 -7.01 26.18
C MET A 1 5.90 -6.25 24.97
N PHE A 2 6.57 -6.41 23.84
CA PHE A 2 6.15 -5.91 22.53
C PHE A 2 5.68 -7.09 21.68
N ALA A 3 4.53 -6.94 21.04
CA ALA A 3 4.04 -7.92 20.09
C ALA A 3 3.82 -7.26 18.73
N GLU A 4 4.29 -7.91 17.68
CA GLU A 4 4.10 -7.47 16.30
C GLU A 4 3.08 -8.39 15.63
N SER A 5 2.13 -7.81 14.88
CA SER A 5 1.10 -8.60 14.18
C SER A 5 0.92 -8.18 12.73
N GLY A 6 0.57 -9.16 11.89
CA GLY A 6 0.27 -8.96 10.48
C GLY A 6 1.40 -8.32 9.68
N PHE A 7 1.02 -7.70 8.56
CA PHE A 7 1.93 -7.00 7.66
C PHE A 7 1.29 -5.71 7.18
N VAL A 8 2.14 -4.73 6.91
CA VAL A 8 1.71 -3.56 6.14
C VAL A 8 1.13 -4.00 4.80
N GLY A 9 0.05 -3.33 4.40
CA GLY A 9 -0.60 -3.44 3.11
C GLY A 9 0.36 -3.21 1.94
N ARG A 10 -0.14 -3.53 0.75
CA ARG A 10 0.67 -3.45 -0.46
C ARG A 10 0.38 -2.19 -1.23
N LYS A 11 1.44 -1.52 -1.67
CA LYS A 11 1.37 -0.59 -2.78
C LYS A 11 1.36 -1.41 -4.07
N VAL A 12 0.30 -1.29 -4.85
CA VAL A 12 0.17 -1.94 -6.16
C VAL A 12 0.14 -0.88 -7.25
N GLU A 13 0.38 -1.31 -8.48
CA GLU A 13 0.19 -0.46 -9.65
C GLU A 13 -1.26 -0.54 -10.11
N GLN A 14 -1.85 0.63 -10.35
CA GLN A 14 -3.11 0.80 -11.05
C GLN A 14 -2.82 1.44 -12.41
N ASP A 15 -3.06 0.66 -13.46
CA ASP A 15 -2.96 1.14 -14.83
C ASP A 15 -4.23 1.89 -15.23
N ILE A 16 -4.05 3.12 -15.65
CA ILE A 16 -5.11 3.95 -16.20
C ILE A 16 -4.78 4.17 -17.68
N SER A 17 -5.69 3.76 -18.56
CA SER A 17 -5.56 3.90 -20.01
C SER A 17 -6.70 4.77 -20.55
N ILE A 18 -6.36 5.92 -21.11
CA ILE A 18 -7.33 6.88 -21.65
C ILE A 18 -7.15 6.92 -23.17
N PRO A 19 -8.19 6.63 -23.96
CA PRO A 19 -8.10 6.72 -25.43
C PRO A 19 -8.14 8.18 -25.87
N ILE A 20 -7.15 8.60 -26.66
CA ILE A 20 -7.21 9.87 -27.38
C ILE A 20 -7.67 9.57 -28.82
N THR A 21 -8.81 10.15 -29.21
CA THR A 21 -9.42 9.91 -30.52
C THR A 21 -8.97 10.96 -31.53
N GLU A 22 -9.09 10.66 -32.82
CA GLU A 22 -8.80 11.63 -33.91
C GLU A 22 -9.64 12.92 -33.82
N ARG A 23 -10.77 12.89 -33.09
CA ARG A 23 -11.66 14.03 -32.90
C ARG A 23 -11.26 14.94 -31.73
N ASP A 24 -10.27 14.54 -30.92
CA ASP A 24 -9.83 15.30 -29.76
C ASP A 24 -8.80 16.36 -30.19
N HIS A 25 -9.29 17.54 -30.60
CA HIS A 25 -8.45 18.67 -30.95
C HIS A 25 -7.78 19.29 -29.70
N HIS A 26 -6.45 19.41 -29.72
CA HIS A 26 -5.60 19.69 -28.56
C HIS A 26 -5.64 21.13 -28.01
N HIS A 27 -6.54 22.00 -28.50
CA HIS A 27 -6.55 23.41 -28.13
C HIS A 27 -7.32 23.70 -26.83
N ASP A 28 -8.11 22.74 -26.32
CA ASP A 28 -8.89 22.91 -25.10
C ASP A 28 -8.63 21.77 -24.10
N ALA A 29 -7.66 21.99 -23.22
CA ALA A 29 -7.29 21.06 -22.16
C ALA A 29 -8.48 20.73 -21.22
N TRP A 30 -9.44 21.64 -21.05
CA TRP A 30 -10.61 21.45 -20.19
C TRP A 30 -11.68 20.55 -20.81
N ARG A 31 -11.86 20.59 -22.14
CA ARG A 31 -12.74 19.64 -22.83
C ARG A 31 -12.12 18.25 -22.89
N VAL A 32 -10.83 18.17 -23.18
CA VAL A 32 -10.10 16.89 -23.20
C VAL A 32 -10.12 16.23 -21.82
N SER A 33 -9.85 16.98 -20.74
CA SER A 33 -9.86 16.44 -19.39
C SER A 33 -11.25 15.95 -18.95
N ARG A 34 -12.32 16.73 -19.18
CA ARG A 34 -13.70 16.32 -18.86
C ARG A 34 -14.10 15.05 -19.60
N ARG A 35 -13.74 14.94 -20.87
CA ARG A 35 -14.02 13.75 -21.68
C ARG A 35 -13.24 12.54 -21.18
N ALA A 36 -11.96 12.72 -20.86
CA ALA A 36 -11.11 11.68 -20.30
C ALA A 36 -11.65 11.13 -18.97
N VAL A 37 -12.10 12.00 -18.07
CA VAL A 37 -12.74 11.60 -16.79
C VAL A 37 -14.04 10.82 -17.05
N TYR A 38 -14.88 11.29 -17.96
CA TYR A 38 -16.11 10.58 -18.34
C TYR A 38 -15.80 9.19 -18.93
N GLN A 39 -14.79 9.10 -19.80
CA GLN A 39 -14.33 7.87 -20.45
C GLN A 39 -13.68 6.87 -19.48
N TYR A 40 -13.10 7.36 -18.39
CA TYR A 40 -12.58 6.52 -17.31
C TYR A 40 -13.70 5.78 -16.58
N HIS A 41 -14.83 6.44 -16.32
CA HIS A 41 -15.99 5.82 -15.69
C HIS A 41 -16.87 5.04 -16.69
N HIS A 42 -16.74 5.29 -17.99
CA HIS A 42 -17.56 4.69 -19.04
C HIS A 42 -16.68 4.18 -20.20
N PRO A 43 -16.27 2.90 -20.19
CA PRO A 43 -15.28 2.35 -21.11
C PRO A 43 -15.80 2.09 -22.53
N VAL A 44 -16.84 2.81 -22.97
CA VAL A 44 -17.41 2.72 -24.31
C VAL A 44 -17.00 3.95 -25.11
N TYR A 45 -16.29 3.74 -26.22
CA TYR A 45 -15.75 4.82 -27.04
C TYR A 45 -16.24 4.70 -28.48
N HIS A 46 -16.59 5.84 -29.07
CA HIS A 46 -17.01 5.94 -30.46
C HIS A 46 -15.99 6.75 -31.26
N GLY A 47 -15.29 6.10 -32.19
CA GLY A 47 -14.30 6.71 -33.09
C GLY A 47 -13.01 5.91 -33.21
N ARG A 48 -12.15 6.28 -34.17
CA ARG A 48 -10.82 5.71 -34.31
C ARG A 48 -9.90 6.29 -33.23
N VAL A 49 -9.33 5.41 -32.40
CA VAL A 49 -8.34 5.79 -31.39
C VAL A 49 -7.05 6.16 -32.12
N LYS A 50 -6.57 7.38 -31.92
CA LYS A 50 -5.31 7.85 -32.47
C LYS A 50 -4.14 7.30 -31.64
N TYR A 51 -4.24 7.39 -30.32
CA TYR A 51 -3.26 6.78 -29.40
C TYR A 51 -3.86 6.55 -28.01
N TRP A 52 -3.24 5.65 -27.23
CA TRP A 52 -3.63 5.35 -25.86
C TRP A 52 -2.70 6.06 -24.88
N LEU A 53 -3.29 6.91 -24.04
CA LEU A 53 -2.58 7.55 -22.95
C LEU A 53 -2.58 6.60 -21.75
N ARG A 54 -1.45 5.94 -21.52
CA ARG A 54 -1.25 5.12 -20.33
C ARG A 54 -0.63 5.95 -19.22
N MET A 55 -1.06 5.71 -18.00
CA MET A 55 -0.52 6.27 -16.77
C MET A 55 -0.59 5.21 -15.68
N ALA A 56 0.55 4.89 -15.09
CA ALA A 56 0.66 3.99 -13.95
C ALA A 56 0.67 4.79 -12.65
N LEU A 57 -0.31 4.57 -11.78
CA LEU A 57 -0.37 5.20 -10.46
C LEU A 57 -0.28 4.15 -9.35
N PRO A 58 0.37 4.47 -8.21
CA PRO A 58 0.35 3.59 -7.06
C PRO A 58 -1.00 3.65 -6.36
N GLU A 59 -1.54 2.49 -6.00
CA GLU A 59 -2.76 2.31 -5.20
C GLU A 59 -2.42 1.57 -3.91
N TRP A 60 -3.04 1.97 -2.78
CA TRP A 60 -2.93 1.22 -1.54
C TRP A 60 -3.92 0.07 -1.52
N ARG A 61 -3.44 -1.16 -1.31
CA ARG A 61 -4.28 -2.32 -1.01
C ARG A 61 -4.05 -2.75 0.43
N SER A 62 -5.03 -2.43 1.27
CA SER A 62 -5.06 -2.86 2.66
C SER A 62 -5.08 -4.37 2.79
N ARG A 63 -4.41 -4.86 3.83
CA ARG A 63 -4.42 -6.25 4.27
C ARG A 63 -4.68 -6.23 5.78
N PRO A 64 -5.94 -6.15 6.21
CA PRO A 64 -6.25 -6.04 7.62
C PRO A 64 -5.73 -7.29 8.35
N SER A 65 -5.05 -7.05 9.47
CA SER A 65 -4.59 -8.11 10.39
C SER A 65 -5.79 -8.84 11.00
N ARG A 66 -5.70 -10.16 11.15
CA ARG A 66 -6.72 -10.90 11.92
C ARG A 66 -6.58 -10.63 13.41
N VAL A 67 -5.37 -10.33 13.85
CA VAL A 67 -5.08 -9.87 15.22
C VAL A 67 -5.69 -8.48 15.42
N GLN A 68 -6.57 -8.38 16.42
CA GLN A 68 -7.22 -7.16 16.89
C GLN A 68 -6.89 -6.84 18.37
N GLY A 69 -6.15 -7.72 19.04
CA GLY A 69 -5.64 -7.50 20.38
C GLY A 69 -4.57 -8.52 20.76
N VAL A 70 -3.88 -8.26 21.87
CA VAL A 70 -2.92 -9.20 22.47
C VAL A 70 -3.18 -9.32 23.96
N ARG A 71 -2.88 -10.47 24.55
CA ARG A 71 -2.99 -10.72 25.98
C ARG A 71 -1.76 -11.44 26.50
N LEU A 72 -1.25 -11.01 27.63
CA LEU A 72 -0.27 -11.74 28.41
C LEU A 72 -0.95 -12.63 29.43
N ARG A 73 -0.43 -13.84 29.61
CA ARG A 73 -0.79 -14.74 30.70
C ARG A 73 0.45 -15.24 31.42
N VAL A 74 0.41 -15.16 32.74
CA VAL A 74 1.44 -15.68 33.65
C VAL A 74 0.75 -16.41 34.79
N GLY A 75 0.71 -17.74 34.72
CA GLY A 75 -0.13 -18.55 35.60
C GLY A 75 -1.61 -18.15 35.48
N ASP A 76 -2.20 -17.72 36.60
CA ASP A 76 -3.60 -17.25 36.67
C ASP A 76 -3.74 -15.73 36.44
N THR A 77 -2.63 -15.00 36.33
CA THR A 77 -2.65 -13.55 36.09
C THR A 77 -2.66 -13.28 34.59
N GLU A 78 -3.54 -12.39 34.15
CA GLU A 78 -3.59 -11.92 32.77
C GLU A 78 -3.52 -10.39 32.67
N ALA A 79 -3.02 -9.91 31.55
CA ALA A 79 -2.97 -8.49 31.23
C ALA A 79 -3.21 -8.29 29.73
N ASP A 80 -4.25 -7.55 29.38
CA ASP A 80 -4.50 -7.15 28.00
C ASP A 80 -3.45 -6.12 27.56
N GLY A 81 -3.04 -6.23 26.30
CA GLY A 81 -2.19 -5.25 25.66
C GLY A 81 -2.98 -4.14 24.99
N TRP A 82 -2.27 -3.07 24.63
CA TRP A 82 -2.80 -1.95 23.88
C TRP A 82 -2.01 -1.75 22.59
N LEU A 83 -2.68 -1.19 21.59
CA LEU A 83 -2.04 -0.80 20.33
C LEU A 83 -1.11 0.38 20.61
N VAL A 84 0.17 0.21 20.28
CA VAL A 84 1.17 1.29 20.34
C VAL A 84 1.20 2.03 19.02
N GLU A 85 1.22 1.29 17.91
CA GLU A 85 1.36 1.89 16.59
C GLU A 85 0.67 1.08 15.50
N ASP A 86 -0.03 1.77 14.60
CA ASP A 86 -0.61 1.20 13.37
C ASP A 86 0.26 1.59 12.18
N ILE A 87 1.19 0.70 11.84
CA ILE A 87 2.16 0.93 10.77
C ILE A 87 1.48 0.91 9.40
N ASP A 88 0.41 0.12 9.22
CA ASP A 88 -0.38 0.11 7.98
C ASP A 88 -1.03 1.48 7.75
N ALA A 89 -1.63 2.07 8.79
CA ALA A 89 -2.21 3.40 8.71
C ALA A 89 -1.16 4.48 8.38
N ILE A 90 0.02 4.43 9.01
CA ILE A 90 1.13 5.35 8.68
C ILE A 90 1.56 5.19 7.23
N ALA A 91 1.73 3.95 6.76
CA ALA A 91 2.20 3.68 5.41
C ALA A 91 1.20 4.15 4.36
N ARG A 92 -0.10 3.90 4.59
CA ARG A 92 -1.20 4.43 3.76
C ARG A 92 -1.18 5.95 3.74
N ARG A 93 -1.09 6.59 4.92
CA ARG A 93 -1.06 8.04 5.03
C ARG A 93 0.13 8.66 4.30
N THR A 94 1.29 8.02 4.39
CA THR A 94 2.50 8.44 3.67
C THR A 94 2.32 8.41 2.15
N LEU A 95 1.54 7.44 1.62
CA LEU A 95 1.21 7.40 0.20
C LEU A 95 0.24 8.53 -0.17
N GLU A 96 -0.81 8.74 0.63
CA GLU A 96 -1.78 9.83 0.44
C GLU A 96 -1.06 11.19 0.35
N GLU A 97 -0.14 11.49 1.28
CA GLU A 97 0.61 12.74 1.30
C GLU A 97 1.55 12.93 0.10
N LYS A 98 2.05 11.83 -0.47
CA LYS A 98 2.93 11.87 -1.64
C LYS A 98 2.16 11.89 -2.95
N MET A 99 0.85 11.61 -2.93
CA MET A 99 0.05 11.39 -4.14
C MET A 99 0.07 12.60 -5.08
N ASP A 100 -0.02 13.83 -4.55
CA ASP A 100 0.02 15.05 -5.36
C ASP A 100 1.31 15.17 -6.18
N SER A 101 2.45 14.88 -5.54
CA SER A 101 3.75 14.90 -6.20
C SER A 101 3.92 13.77 -7.22
N ILE A 102 3.26 12.63 -7.00
CA ILE A 102 3.26 11.48 -7.90
C ILE A 102 2.41 11.83 -9.13
N LEU A 103 1.19 12.32 -8.92
CA LEU A 103 0.28 12.77 -9.97
C LEU A 103 0.93 13.83 -10.85
N LEU A 104 1.57 14.85 -10.28
CA LEU A 104 2.24 15.90 -11.03
C LEU A 104 3.37 15.34 -11.92
N ARG A 105 4.20 14.45 -11.36
CA ARG A 105 5.30 13.81 -12.10
C ARG A 105 4.79 12.90 -13.21
N THR A 106 3.73 12.13 -12.94
CA THR A 106 3.07 11.28 -13.94
C THR A 106 2.48 12.13 -15.05
N ALA A 107 1.76 13.21 -14.73
CA ALA A 107 1.20 14.13 -15.72
C ALA A 107 2.29 14.76 -16.60
N ALA A 108 3.39 15.24 -16.02
CA ALA A 108 4.52 15.79 -16.77
C ALA A 108 5.15 14.76 -17.72
N ARG A 109 5.32 13.51 -17.25
CA ARG A 109 5.85 12.40 -18.07
C ARG A 109 4.94 12.09 -19.24
N VAL A 110 3.63 12.02 -18.98
CA VAL A 110 2.59 11.77 -19.97
C VAL A 110 2.57 12.86 -21.05
N VAL A 111 2.61 14.14 -20.65
CA VAL A 111 2.69 15.26 -21.59
C VAL A 111 3.96 15.19 -22.43
N THR A 112 5.12 14.94 -21.80
CA THR A 112 6.40 14.82 -22.50
C THR A 112 6.37 13.73 -23.57
N LYS A 113 5.85 12.55 -23.24
CA LYS A 113 5.71 11.42 -24.17
C LYS A 113 4.76 11.74 -25.32
N MET A 114 3.67 12.47 -25.06
CA MET A 114 2.77 12.93 -26.10
C MET A 114 3.47 13.90 -27.06
N LEU A 115 4.28 14.84 -26.56
CA LEU A 115 5.03 15.78 -27.40
C LEU A 115 6.07 15.05 -28.27
N VAL A 116 6.81 14.09 -27.69
CA VAL A 116 7.78 13.27 -28.43
C VAL A 116 7.09 12.44 -29.52
N THR A 117 5.94 11.83 -29.20
CA THR A 117 5.16 11.04 -30.18
C THR A 117 4.68 11.92 -31.34
N LYS A 118 4.18 13.14 -31.06
CA LYS A 118 3.75 14.08 -32.10
C LYS A 118 4.90 14.52 -32.99
N ALA A 119 6.06 14.86 -32.42
CA ALA A 119 7.23 15.22 -33.21
C ALA A 119 7.69 14.07 -34.12
N ALA A 120 7.62 12.83 -33.64
CA ALA A 120 7.92 11.65 -34.45
C ALA A 120 6.89 11.39 -35.56
N GLU A 121 5.60 11.62 -35.31
CA GLU A 121 4.53 11.57 -36.33
C GLU A 121 4.77 12.59 -37.45
N GLU A 122 5.18 13.83 -37.11
CA GLU A 122 5.47 14.89 -38.08
C GLU A 122 6.66 14.54 -38.99
N GLU A 123 7.63 13.76 -38.51
CA GLU A 123 8.78 13.29 -39.29
C GLU A 123 8.44 12.05 -40.13
N ASN A 124 7.75 11.06 -39.55
CA ASN A 124 7.39 9.81 -40.23
C ASN A 124 6.25 9.06 -39.51
N ASP A 125 5.16 8.78 -40.22
CA ASP A 125 3.99 8.05 -39.68
C ASP A 125 4.32 6.67 -39.09
N ILE A 126 5.26 5.93 -39.70
CA ILE A 126 5.70 4.60 -39.21
C ILE A 126 6.51 4.76 -37.92
N LEU A 127 7.35 5.79 -37.83
CA LEU A 127 8.11 6.09 -36.61
C LEU A 127 7.18 6.52 -35.47
N GLY A 128 6.18 7.37 -35.75
CA GLY A 128 5.14 7.75 -34.80
C GLY A 128 4.36 6.55 -34.27
N PHE A 129 3.97 5.62 -35.15
CA PHE A 129 3.31 4.37 -34.76
C PHE A 129 4.19 3.49 -33.86
N LEU A 130 5.47 3.32 -34.20
CA LEU A 130 6.42 2.52 -33.40
C LEU A 130 6.66 3.17 -32.03
N VAL A 131 6.83 4.48 -31.95
CA VAL A 131 6.99 5.22 -30.67
C VAL A 131 5.75 5.10 -29.80
N ASN A 132 4.56 5.16 -30.38
CA ASN A 132 3.30 4.94 -29.65
C ASN A 132 3.21 3.51 -29.10
N LEU A 133 3.52 2.50 -29.92
CA LEU A 133 3.48 1.09 -29.54
C LEU A 133 4.50 0.75 -28.45
N PHE A 134 5.77 1.14 -28.62
CA PHE A 134 6.86 0.83 -27.69
C PHE A 134 6.92 1.78 -26.48
N GLY A 135 6.55 3.05 -26.64
CA GLY A 135 6.48 4.00 -25.54
C GLY A 135 5.41 3.62 -24.52
N SER A 136 4.32 2.96 -24.94
CA SER A 136 3.23 2.51 -24.07
C SER A 136 3.64 1.50 -22.98
N GLY A 137 4.85 0.92 -23.05
CA GLY A 137 5.36 -0.09 -22.11
C GLY A 137 6.42 0.40 -21.11
N THR A 138 6.78 1.69 -21.08
CA THR A 138 7.89 2.20 -20.24
C THR A 138 7.45 2.89 -18.95
N GLU A 139 6.16 2.86 -18.62
CA GLU A 139 5.63 3.45 -17.39
C GLU A 139 5.36 2.36 -16.38
N ALA A 140 6.00 2.45 -15.22
CA ALA A 140 5.72 1.65 -14.05
C ALA A 140 5.66 2.58 -12.83
N ALA A 141 4.65 2.40 -12.00
CA ALA A 141 4.52 3.06 -10.72
C ALA A 141 5.59 2.55 -9.75
N ASP A 142 6.10 3.44 -8.89
CA ASP A 142 6.99 3.01 -7.80
C ASP A 142 6.18 2.27 -6.74
N THR A 143 6.13 0.95 -6.84
CA THR A 143 5.43 0.04 -5.91
C THR A 143 6.27 -0.34 -4.69
N ARG A 144 7.50 0.19 -4.56
CA ARG A 144 8.33 -0.07 -3.38
C ARG A 144 7.64 0.51 -2.13
N GLY A 145 7.68 -0.24 -1.05
CA GLY A 145 6.98 0.09 0.19
C GLY A 145 7.41 -0.77 1.36
N TRP A 146 6.71 -0.60 2.48
CA TRP A 146 7.05 -1.21 3.77
C TRP A 146 6.46 -2.60 3.95
N THR A 147 6.30 -3.37 2.88
CA THR A 147 5.58 -4.65 2.87
C THR A 147 6.16 -5.74 3.78
N SER A 148 7.39 -5.57 4.26
CA SER A 148 8.03 -6.48 5.23
C SER A 148 7.83 -6.05 6.69
N LEU A 149 7.41 -4.79 6.94
CA LEU A 149 7.13 -4.31 8.28
C LEU A 149 5.84 -4.95 8.83
N PRO A 150 5.74 -5.11 10.16
CA PRO A 150 4.49 -5.56 10.78
C PRO A 150 3.38 -4.54 10.51
N GLY A 151 2.13 -5.00 10.50
CA GLY A 151 0.98 -4.12 10.33
C GLY A 151 0.72 -3.27 11.57
N ALA A 152 0.92 -3.86 12.75
CA ALA A 152 0.71 -3.21 14.04
C ALA A 152 1.76 -3.63 15.08
N ILE A 153 2.03 -2.72 16.02
CA ILE A 153 2.85 -2.95 17.21
C ILE A 153 1.97 -2.79 18.44
N TRP A 154 2.00 -3.79 19.32
CA TRP A 154 1.27 -3.84 20.57
C TRP A 154 2.23 -3.83 21.75
N MET A 155 1.75 -3.36 22.89
CA MET A 155 2.47 -3.46 24.15
C MET A 155 1.55 -4.03 25.23
N ALA A 156 2.08 -4.96 26.00
CA ALA A 156 1.45 -5.46 27.21
C ALA A 156 2.48 -5.46 28.35
N ARG A 157 2.03 -5.19 29.57
CA ARG A 157 2.86 -5.22 30.77
C ARG A 157 2.12 -6.01 31.85
N ILE A 158 2.85 -6.90 32.50
CA ILE A 158 2.39 -7.68 33.63
C ILE A 158 3.51 -7.72 34.67
N GLU A 159 3.15 -7.66 35.95
CA GLU A 159 4.09 -7.93 37.04
C GLU A 159 4.02 -9.44 37.33
N PRO A 160 5.07 -10.21 37.02
CA PRO A 160 5.02 -11.65 37.15
C PRO A 160 5.13 -12.05 38.63
N PRO A 161 4.37 -13.06 39.09
CA PRO A 161 4.58 -13.65 40.40
C PRO A 161 6.02 -14.16 40.58
N PRO A 162 6.57 -14.18 41.82
CA PRO A 162 7.90 -14.75 42.08
C PRO A 162 8.01 -16.19 41.58
N GLY A 163 9.12 -16.52 40.92
CA GLY A 163 9.34 -17.87 40.38
C GLY A 163 8.61 -18.15 39.06
N THR A 164 8.09 -17.12 38.40
CA THR A 164 7.57 -17.25 37.02
C THR A 164 8.69 -17.73 36.11
N GLY A 165 8.51 -18.91 35.50
CA GLY A 165 9.39 -19.42 34.44
C GLY A 165 8.76 -19.43 33.06
N GLN A 166 7.45 -19.19 32.96
CA GLN A 166 6.72 -19.21 31.68
C GLN A 166 5.80 -18.01 31.55
N VAL A 167 5.82 -17.39 30.37
CA VAL A 167 4.94 -16.27 30.01
C VAL A 167 4.31 -16.60 28.66
N ALA A 168 2.99 -16.62 28.59
CA ALA A 168 2.27 -16.81 27.33
C ALA A 168 1.79 -15.47 26.77
N LEU A 169 1.97 -15.29 25.47
CA LEU A 169 1.44 -14.21 24.66
C LEU A 169 0.37 -14.78 23.74
N GLU A 170 -0.86 -14.34 23.92
CA GLU A 170 -2.01 -14.70 23.08
C GLU A 170 -2.31 -13.56 22.11
N PHE A 171 -2.56 -13.90 20.85
CA PHE A 171 -3.08 -12.98 19.84
C PHE A 171 -4.58 -13.22 19.69
N LEU A 172 -5.36 -12.15 19.73
CA LEU A 172 -6.82 -12.20 19.77
C LEU A 172 -7.42 -11.65 18.48
N ASP A 173 -8.51 -12.26 18.00
CA ASP A 173 -9.32 -11.68 16.93
C ASP A 173 -10.33 -10.64 17.43
N ALA A 174 -11.16 -10.11 16.52
CA ALA A 174 -12.16 -9.09 16.82
C ALA A 174 -13.21 -9.54 17.86
N GLU A 175 -13.44 -10.85 17.97
CA GLU A 175 -14.37 -11.44 18.95
C GLU A 175 -13.67 -11.80 20.28
N GLY A 176 -12.37 -11.49 20.41
CA GLY A 176 -11.57 -11.81 21.60
C GLY A 176 -11.15 -13.27 21.68
N ARG A 177 -11.26 -14.04 20.58
CA ARG A 177 -10.83 -15.44 20.54
C ARG A 177 -9.34 -15.51 20.27
N VAL A 178 -8.66 -16.44 20.93
CA VAL A 178 -7.23 -16.70 20.70
C VAL A 178 -7.05 -17.34 19.33
N ILE A 179 -6.27 -16.68 18.47
CA ILE A 179 -5.95 -17.16 17.10
C ILE A 179 -4.49 -17.59 16.95
N ASP A 180 -3.60 -17.13 17.83
CA ASP A 180 -2.21 -17.57 17.94
C ASP A 180 -1.74 -17.47 19.39
N THR A 181 -0.75 -18.27 19.76
CA THR A 181 -0.17 -18.25 21.10
C THR A 181 1.32 -18.55 21.03
N HIS A 182 2.12 -17.69 21.63
CA HIS A 182 3.55 -17.91 21.83
C HIS A 182 3.87 -18.04 23.32
N VAL A 183 4.64 -19.05 23.70
CA VAL A 183 5.06 -19.27 25.08
C VAL A 183 6.56 -19.04 25.20
N PHE A 184 6.93 -18.06 26.01
CA PHE A 184 8.31 -17.84 26.43
C PHE A 184 8.58 -18.76 27.63
N THR A 185 9.61 -19.60 27.54
CA THR A 185 10.12 -20.41 28.65
C THR A 185 11.36 -19.79 29.25
N ASP A 186 11.71 -20.23 30.45
CA ASP A 186 12.93 -19.86 31.18
C ASP A 186 13.09 -18.35 31.35
N VAL A 187 11.96 -17.65 31.56
CA VAL A 187 11.94 -16.20 31.77
C VAL A 187 12.43 -15.90 33.18
N GLU A 188 13.67 -15.44 33.33
CA GLU A 188 14.21 -15.05 34.63
C GLU A 188 13.60 -13.73 35.11
N THR A 189 12.72 -13.80 36.11
CA THR A 189 12.19 -12.61 36.77
C THR A 189 13.19 -12.06 37.78
N SER A 190 13.64 -10.81 37.59
CA SER A 190 14.47 -10.07 38.54
C SER A 190 13.76 -8.80 38.99
N SER A 191 14.40 -7.99 39.85
CA SER A 191 13.90 -6.65 40.22
C SER A 191 13.94 -5.65 39.06
N ALA A 192 14.67 -5.95 37.98
CA ALA A 192 14.72 -5.13 36.78
C ALA A 192 13.64 -5.55 35.77
N PRO A 193 13.07 -4.60 35.00
CA PRO A 193 12.13 -4.92 33.95
C PRO A 193 12.75 -5.83 32.88
N VAL A 194 12.05 -6.91 32.53
CA VAL A 194 12.40 -7.79 31.40
C VAL A 194 11.59 -7.40 30.18
N PHE A 195 12.26 -7.25 29.04
CA PHE A 195 11.63 -6.91 27.76
C PHE A 195 11.61 -8.14 26.87
N LEU A 196 10.39 -8.58 26.53
CA LEU A 196 10.12 -9.65 25.57
C LEU A 196 9.57 -9.04 24.28
N ASN A 197 9.96 -9.62 23.14
CA ASN A 197 9.41 -9.31 21.81
C ASN A 197 9.02 -10.62 21.12
N TRP A 198 7.86 -10.62 20.45
CA TRP A 198 7.52 -11.66 19.50
C TRP A 198 6.69 -11.11 18.34
N ARG A 199 6.83 -11.74 17.16
CA ARG A 199 6.05 -11.41 15.97
C ARG A 199 5.20 -12.59 15.54
N SER A 200 3.89 -12.34 15.39
CA SER A 200 2.97 -13.26 14.73
C SER A 200 2.71 -12.82 13.29
N PHE A 201 2.45 -13.80 12.41
CA PHE A 201 2.16 -13.59 10.99
C PHE A 201 0.68 -13.80 10.64
N GLU A 202 -0.17 -14.03 11.64
CA GLU A 202 -1.63 -14.06 11.51
C GLU A 202 -2.24 -12.67 11.23
#